data_AF-A0A5B1RAQ4-F1
#
_entry.id   AF-A0A5B1RAQ4-F1
#
_cell.length_a   1.000
_cell.length_b   1.000
_cell.length_c   1.000
_cell.angle_alpha   90.00
_cell.angle_beta   90.00
_cell.angle_gamma   90.00
#
_symmetry.space_group_name_H-M   'P 1'
#
loop_
_entity.id
_entity.type
_entity.pdbx_description
1 polymer ?
#
loop_
_entity_poly.entity_id
_entity_poly.type
_entity_poly.pdbx_seq_one_letter_code
_entity_poly.pdbx_strand_id
1 'polypeptide(L)'
;MRFSKLVVGGAALVGLGSLPSALAWGAAGHEIVATIAQIHLHPSVLPLLCSILYPDSLSDTCFLAPASTWADRFKYRMRWSAPLHYVGAVGDHPSDTCVFPGDKGWAGRDGGNVLSAIRNVTTILEDFVQDAVAAQGRLRWSADVDRAEEALKFLIHFVGDMHQPLHLTGRDRGGNGDKVSWDGRVTNLHSLWDGLLIAKALRGIPRSSNYSLPLPVPAVEAALRGAIYDPFIRKLMWEGVGVGNAHKGRWEDDVEGWLDCPDSSKSQSTGWLAQLGQAVLDIFPLRQPAQDTDDDTLCPYAWAVPIHKLNCDLVWPKEMDEPPYGHAAYDDFDHDHDEFECRGTSCGDEEMRELLWGDFEAEGRPRRNDYLELDTPEYAGRIEKEWLVEHLLALGGIRLAGVLNGIFAPLIEDSAVPAKF
;
A
#
# COMPACT_ATOMS: atom_id res chain seq x y z
N MET A 1 24.26 -34.49 58.89
CA MET A 1 22.99 -34.69 58.16
C MET A 1 22.31 -33.35 57.98
N ARG A 2 21.88 -33.04 56.75
CA ARG A 2 20.87 -32.04 56.32
C ARG A 2 21.35 -30.88 55.43
N PHE A 3 21.23 -31.18 54.14
CA PHE A 3 20.55 -30.45 53.05
C PHE A 3 21.03 -29.06 52.61
N SER A 4 21.71 -29.10 51.47
CA SER A 4 21.82 -28.06 50.44
C SER A 4 20.46 -27.42 50.11
N LYS A 5 20.45 -26.10 49.94
CA LYS A 5 19.41 -25.39 49.19
C LYS A 5 20.05 -24.80 47.93
N LEU A 6 19.82 -25.46 46.79
CA LEU A 6 19.98 -24.84 45.49
C LEU A 6 18.91 -23.74 45.34
N VAL A 7 19.35 -22.52 45.05
CA VAL A 7 18.48 -21.46 44.56
C VAL A 7 18.29 -21.71 43.07
N VAL A 8 17.10 -22.16 42.68
CA VAL A 8 16.69 -22.21 41.28
C VAL A 8 16.36 -20.78 40.87
N GLY A 9 17.25 -20.14 40.10
CA GLY A 9 16.94 -18.91 39.41
C GLY A 9 15.92 -19.20 38.31
N GLY A 10 14.71 -18.66 38.45
CA GLY A 10 13.71 -18.69 37.40
C GLY A 10 14.20 -17.85 36.23
N ALA A 11 14.48 -18.50 35.09
CA ALA A 11 14.60 -17.81 33.83
C ALA A 11 13.20 -17.28 33.46
N ALA A 12 13.02 -15.96 33.51
CA ALA A 12 11.88 -15.32 32.89
C ALA A 12 11.98 -15.56 31.38
N LEU A 13 11.17 -16.49 30.88
CA LEU A 13 10.89 -16.61 29.45
C LEU A 13 10.17 -15.33 29.05
N VAL A 14 10.92 -14.38 28.49
CA VAL A 14 10.34 -13.28 27.71
C VAL A 14 9.66 -13.95 26.52
N GLY A 15 8.34 -14.03 26.55
CA GLY A 15 7.55 -14.46 25.40
C GLY A 15 7.90 -13.55 24.23
N LEU A 16 8.48 -14.15 23.18
CA LEU A 16 8.54 -13.51 21.86
C LEU A 16 7.09 -13.42 21.37
N GLY A 17 6.46 -12.27 21.61
CA GLY A 17 5.22 -11.93 20.94
C GLY A 17 5.48 -11.96 19.44
N SER A 18 4.79 -12.85 18.73
CA SER A 18 4.65 -12.77 17.28
C SER A 18 4.02 -11.41 16.98
N LEU A 19 4.72 -10.54 16.28
CA LEU A 19 4.12 -9.30 15.79
C LEU A 19 3.15 -9.70 14.68
N PRO A 20 1.83 -9.42 14.80
CA PRO A 20 0.94 -9.54 13.66
C PRO A 20 1.38 -8.52 12.62
N SER A 21 1.43 -8.95 11.37
CA SER A 21 1.85 -8.09 10.27
C SER A 21 0.60 -7.54 9.58
N ALA A 22 0.42 -6.23 9.66
CA ALA A 22 -0.47 -5.48 8.78
C ALA A 22 -0.13 -5.85 7.32
N LEU A 23 -1.06 -6.50 6.64
CA LEU A 23 -1.12 -6.46 5.18
C LEU A 23 -1.72 -5.09 4.87
N ALA A 24 -1.27 -4.37 3.85
CA ALA A 24 -2.06 -3.23 3.40
C ALA A 24 -3.30 -3.71 2.69
N TRP A 25 -3.75 -2.97 1.66
CA TRP A 25 -4.75 -3.49 0.74
C TRP A 25 -4.62 -5.00 0.60
N GLY A 26 -5.73 -5.71 0.69
CA GLY A 26 -5.73 -7.15 0.48
C GLY A 26 -5.05 -7.49 -0.85
N ALA A 27 -4.74 -8.76 -1.06
CA ALA A 27 -4.13 -9.22 -2.30
C ALA A 27 -4.81 -8.65 -3.56
N ALA A 28 -6.15 -8.55 -3.55
CA ALA A 28 -6.91 -7.94 -4.63
C ALA A 28 -6.68 -6.43 -4.77
N GLY A 29 -6.61 -5.67 -3.68
CA GLY A 29 -6.35 -4.23 -3.77
C GLY A 29 -4.96 -3.93 -4.31
N HIS A 30 -3.93 -4.68 -3.90
CA HIS A 30 -2.59 -4.60 -4.52
C HIS A 30 -2.59 -4.94 -5.99
N GLU A 31 -3.25 -6.04 -6.37
CA GLU A 31 -3.35 -6.43 -7.77
C GLU A 31 -4.13 -5.40 -8.60
N ILE A 32 -5.16 -4.75 -8.04
CA ILE A 32 -5.89 -3.65 -8.68
C ILE A 32 -4.96 -2.45 -8.89
N VAL A 33 -4.24 -1.99 -7.85
CA VAL A 33 -3.27 -0.89 -7.95
C VAL A 33 -2.24 -1.15 -9.05
N ALA A 34 -1.63 -2.34 -9.05
CA ALA A 34 -0.63 -2.73 -10.04
C ALA A 34 -1.20 -2.88 -11.45
N THR A 35 -2.45 -3.35 -11.59
CA THR A 35 -3.13 -3.41 -12.90
C THR A 35 -3.42 -2.02 -13.44
N ILE A 36 -3.91 -1.10 -12.59
CA ILE A 36 -4.11 0.31 -12.97
C ILE A 36 -2.76 0.92 -13.37
N ALA A 37 -1.70 0.67 -12.61
CA ALA A 37 -0.37 1.15 -12.99
C ALA A 37 0.03 0.67 -14.39
N GLN A 38 -0.15 -0.62 -14.68
CA GLN A 38 0.14 -1.19 -16.00
C GLN A 38 -0.66 -0.55 -17.15
N ILE A 39 -1.91 -0.17 -16.93
CA ILE A 39 -2.74 0.55 -17.92
C ILE A 39 -2.10 1.89 -18.32
N HIS A 40 -1.42 2.54 -17.38
CA HIS A 40 -0.82 3.87 -17.53
C HIS A 40 0.69 3.84 -17.81
N LEU A 41 1.30 2.66 -17.95
CA LEU A 41 2.70 2.55 -18.36
C LEU A 41 2.88 2.96 -19.83
N HIS A 42 4.01 3.59 -20.11
CA HIS A 42 4.44 3.79 -21.49
C HIS A 42 4.68 2.42 -22.16
N PRO A 43 4.30 2.22 -23.44
CA PRO A 43 4.42 0.92 -24.12
C PRO A 43 5.85 0.32 -24.13
N SER A 44 6.87 1.18 -24.03
CA SER A 44 8.28 0.75 -23.93
C SER A 44 8.74 0.41 -22.51
N VAL A 45 8.04 0.85 -21.46
CA VAL A 45 8.41 0.58 -20.07
C VAL A 45 7.98 -0.83 -19.66
N LEU A 46 6.75 -1.24 -20.01
CA LEU A 46 6.24 -2.55 -19.61
C LEU A 46 7.18 -3.71 -19.98
N PRO A 47 7.71 -3.83 -21.22
CA PRO A 47 8.66 -4.89 -21.57
C PRO A 47 9.93 -4.89 -20.70
N LEU A 48 10.44 -3.71 -20.33
CA LEU A 48 11.62 -3.59 -19.46
C LEU A 48 11.30 -4.12 -18.06
N LEU A 49 10.19 -3.69 -17.46
CA LEU A 49 9.75 -4.19 -16.15
C LEU A 49 9.56 -5.72 -16.17
N CYS A 50 8.98 -6.25 -17.25
CA CYS A 50 8.78 -7.68 -17.41
C CYS A 50 10.10 -8.47 -17.50
N SER A 51 11.12 -7.90 -18.15
CA SER A 51 12.45 -8.53 -18.21
C SER A 51 13.12 -8.59 -16.85
N ILE A 52 12.83 -7.64 -15.96
CA ILE A 52 13.31 -7.60 -14.58
C ILE A 52 12.51 -8.54 -13.68
N LEU A 53 11.18 -8.55 -13.80
CA LEU A 53 10.28 -9.35 -12.95
C LEU A 53 10.28 -10.84 -13.31
N TYR A 54 10.50 -11.16 -14.58
CA TYR A 54 10.37 -12.51 -15.12
C TYR A 54 11.55 -12.88 -16.03
N PRO A 55 12.79 -12.84 -15.51
CA PRO A 55 14.01 -13.06 -16.29
C PRO A 55 14.01 -14.38 -17.08
N ASP A 56 13.46 -15.45 -16.48
CA ASP A 56 13.44 -16.79 -17.06
C ASP A 56 12.16 -17.10 -17.86
N SER A 57 11.23 -16.15 -17.95
CA SER A 57 9.94 -16.39 -18.60
C SER A 57 10.05 -16.29 -20.12
N LEU A 58 9.55 -17.33 -20.80
CA LEU A 58 9.37 -17.36 -22.25
C LEU A 58 7.99 -16.85 -22.69
N SER A 59 7.18 -16.35 -21.75
CA SER A 59 5.83 -15.85 -22.03
C SER A 59 5.89 -14.50 -22.74
N ASP A 60 5.13 -14.37 -23.82
CA ASP A 60 4.89 -13.08 -24.48
C ASP A 60 3.91 -12.20 -23.69
N THR A 61 3.19 -12.77 -22.71
CA THR A 61 2.28 -12.04 -21.82
C THR A 61 2.91 -11.81 -20.46
N CYS A 62 2.75 -10.59 -19.95
CA CYS A 62 3.32 -10.16 -18.67
C CYS A 62 2.35 -9.22 -17.95
N PHE A 63 2.26 -9.38 -16.63
CA PHE A 63 1.41 -8.58 -15.77
C PHE A 63 2.15 -8.16 -14.50
N LEU A 64 1.96 -6.93 -14.04
CA LEU A 64 2.52 -6.45 -12.77
C LEU A 64 1.73 -6.99 -11.56
N ALA A 65 0.43 -7.25 -11.74
CA ALA A 65 -0.46 -7.65 -10.65
C ALA A 65 0.08 -8.82 -9.78
N PRO A 66 0.56 -9.95 -10.33
CA PRO A 66 1.07 -11.04 -9.50
C PRO A 66 2.31 -10.68 -8.67
N ALA A 67 3.12 -9.71 -9.11
CA ALA A 67 4.29 -9.25 -8.37
C ALA A 67 3.90 -8.40 -7.15
N SER A 68 2.75 -7.71 -7.21
CA SER A 68 2.29 -6.78 -6.19
C SER A 68 1.99 -7.43 -4.83
N THR A 69 1.75 -8.74 -4.77
CA THR A 69 1.45 -9.46 -3.51
C THR A 69 2.66 -10.18 -2.94
N TRP A 70 3.81 -10.10 -3.62
CA TRP A 70 5.01 -10.85 -3.24
C TRP A 70 5.54 -10.45 -1.86
N ALA A 71 5.59 -9.16 -1.54
CA ALA A 71 6.15 -8.68 -0.27
C ALA A 71 5.43 -9.31 0.92
N ASP A 72 4.10 -9.30 0.90
CA ASP A 72 3.25 -9.89 1.93
C ASP A 72 3.36 -11.41 2.04
N ARG A 73 3.42 -12.11 0.90
CA ARG A 73 3.57 -13.58 0.88
C ARG A 73 4.89 -14.04 1.51
N PHE A 74 5.93 -13.21 1.42
CA PHE A 74 7.27 -13.55 1.91
C PHE A 74 7.68 -12.80 3.18
N LYS A 75 6.85 -11.89 3.71
CA LYS A 75 7.16 -11.06 4.90
C LYS A 75 7.62 -11.88 6.11
N TYR A 76 7.08 -13.08 6.31
CA TYR A 76 7.49 -13.97 7.41
C TYR A 76 8.90 -14.54 7.27
N ARG A 77 9.37 -14.68 6.03
CA ARG A 77 10.76 -15.06 5.72
C ARG A 77 11.67 -13.83 5.72
N MET A 78 11.09 -12.64 5.52
CA MET A 78 11.76 -11.35 5.47
C MET A 78 11.30 -10.45 6.63
N ARG A 79 11.30 -10.95 7.88
CA ARG A 79 10.74 -10.21 9.04
C ARG A 79 11.28 -8.79 9.23
N TRP A 80 12.47 -8.52 8.70
CA TRP A 80 13.08 -7.20 8.69
C TRP A 80 12.27 -6.18 7.86
N SER A 81 11.52 -6.63 6.87
CA SER A 81 10.70 -5.81 5.97
C SER A 81 9.35 -5.42 6.56
N ALA A 82 8.86 -6.10 7.60
CA ALA A 82 7.52 -5.85 8.15
C ALA A 82 7.24 -4.37 8.53
N PRO A 83 8.17 -3.60 9.15
CA PRO A 83 7.95 -2.19 9.43
C PRO A 83 7.92 -1.29 8.19
N LEU A 84 8.35 -1.79 7.03
CA LEU A 84 8.41 -1.03 5.77
C LEU A 84 7.05 -0.94 5.07
N HIS A 85 6.02 -1.63 5.57
CA HIS A 85 4.68 -1.58 4.99
C HIS A 85 3.84 -0.41 5.51
N TYR A 86 4.24 0.23 6.61
CA TYR A 86 3.44 1.28 7.23
C TYR A 86 4.30 2.42 7.78
N VAL A 87 3.65 3.48 8.24
CA VAL A 87 4.26 4.56 9.00
C VAL A 87 3.31 5.00 10.12
N GLY A 88 3.86 5.34 11.28
CA GLY A 88 3.08 5.85 12.41
C GLY A 88 3.85 6.96 13.12
N ALA A 89 3.20 8.10 13.29
CA ALA A 89 3.78 9.24 13.99
C ALA A 89 3.65 9.10 15.51
N VAL A 90 4.63 9.59 16.26
CA VAL A 90 4.58 9.53 17.73
C VAL A 90 3.57 10.56 18.25
N GLY A 91 2.54 10.06 18.93
CA GLY A 91 1.46 10.89 19.47
C GLY A 91 0.27 11.05 18.52
N ASP A 92 0.26 10.29 17.42
CA ASP A 92 -0.90 10.15 16.54
C ASP A 92 -1.97 9.28 17.20
N HIS A 93 -3.22 9.74 17.15
CA HIS A 93 -4.39 9.06 17.68
C HIS A 93 -5.66 9.52 16.96
N PRO A 94 -5.84 9.13 15.68
CA PRO A 94 -7.05 9.46 14.95
C PRO A 94 -8.27 8.78 15.58
N SER A 95 -9.44 9.40 15.70
CA SER A 95 -9.81 10.66 15.05
C SER A 95 -9.52 11.94 15.84
N ASP A 96 -9.02 11.83 17.07
CA ASP A 96 -8.81 12.99 17.96
C ASP A 96 -7.62 13.85 17.52
N THR A 97 -6.49 13.20 17.21
CA THR A 97 -5.26 13.88 16.81
C THR A 97 -4.61 13.18 15.64
N CYS A 98 -4.51 13.86 14.49
CA CYS A 98 -3.77 13.41 13.32
C CYS A 98 -2.47 14.18 13.17
N VAL A 99 -1.37 13.62 13.68
CA VAL A 99 -0.04 14.21 13.52
C VAL A 99 0.76 13.41 12.51
N PHE A 100 1.43 14.10 11.59
CA PHE A 100 2.18 13.46 10.52
C PHE A 100 3.35 14.34 10.08
N PRO A 101 4.60 14.07 10.52
CA PRO A 101 5.01 13.13 11.57
C PRO A 101 4.85 13.70 13.00
N GLY A 102 4.50 14.99 13.12
CA GLY A 102 4.58 15.75 14.38
C GLY A 102 6.01 16.03 14.86
N ASP A 103 6.14 16.77 15.97
CA ASP A 103 7.44 17.22 16.50
C ASP A 103 8.36 16.07 16.96
N LYS A 104 7.77 14.93 17.30
CA LYS A 104 8.49 13.74 17.79
C LYS A 104 8.90 12.78 16.68
N GLY A 105 8.50 13.04 15.43
CA GLY A 105 8.84 12.21 14.29
C GLY A 105 8.09 10.87 14.26
N TRP A 106 8.59 9.96 13.43
CA TRP A 106 8.08 8.60 13.31
C TRP A 106 8.38 7.74 14.53
N ALA A 107 7.46 6.82 14.84
CA ALA A 107 7.69 5.72 15.76
C ALA A 107 8.56 4.65 15.09
N GLY A 108 9.24 3.83 15.90
CA GLY A 108 10.10 2.75 15.40
C GLY A 108 11.53 3.20 15.11
N ARG A 109 12.20 2.49 14.19
CA ARG A 109 13.58 2.78 13.78
C ARG A 109 13.60 3.91 12.76
N ASP A 110 14.59 4.80 12.84
CA ASP A 110 14.79 5.84 11.84
C ASP A 110 14.92 5.21 10.44
N GLY A 111 14.19 5.74 9.46
CA GLY A 111 14.11 5.21 8.09
C GLY A 111 13.36 3.86 7.94
N GLY A 112 12.84 3.28 9.02
CA GLY A 112 12.14 2.00 9.01
C GLY A 112 10.63 2.17 8.82
N ASN A 113 10.19 2.79 7.72
CA ASN A 113 8.78 3.00 7.38
C ASN A 113 8.55 3.01 5.86
N VAL A 114 7.28 2.93 5.45
CA VAL A 114 6.88 2.84 4.03
C VAL A 114 7.37 4.00 3.15
N LEU A 115 7.37 5.23 3.67
CA LEU A 115 7.81 6.41 2.89
C LEU A 115 9.32 6.32 2.58
N SER A 116 10.09 5.94 3.59
CA SER A 116 11.54 5.73 3.46
C SER A 116 11.85 4.50 2.60
N ALA A 117 11.02 3.46 2.68
CA ALA A 117 11.14 2.25 1.89
C ALA A 117 10.93 2.54 0.40
N ILE A 118 9.87 3.29 0.04
CA ILE A 118 9.61 3.76 -1.33
C ILE A 118 10.83 4.51 -1.87
N ARG A 119 11.34 5.50 -1.12
CA ARG A 119 12.53 6.25 -1.52
C ARG A 119 13.73 5.35 -1.76
N ASN A 120 14.00 4.42 -0.84
CA ASN A 120 15.14 3.51 -0.92
C ASN A 120 15.06 2.59 -2.16
N VAL A 121 13.93 1.91 -2.35
CA VAL A 121 13.79 0.98 -3.50
C VAL A 121 13.75 1.73 -4.83
N THR A 122 13.22 2.95 -4.88
CA THR A 122 13.32 3.80 -6.08
C THR A 122 14.77 4.14 -6.38
N THR A 123 15.56 4.58 -5.39
CA THR A 123 16.99 4.87 -5.59
C THR A 123 17.76 3.63 -6.08
N ILE A 124 17.45 2.43 -5.57
CA ILE A 124 18.05 1.19 -6.08
C ILE A 124 17.75 0.97 -7.57
N LEU A 125 16.52 1.26 -8.00
CA LEU A 125 16.12 1.11 -9.41
C LEU A 125 16.73 2.20 -10.29
N GLU A 126 16.84 3.44 -9.79
CA GLU A 126 17.52 4.53 -10.48
C GLU A 126 19.00 4.22 -10.70
N ASP A 127 19.70 3.72 -9.67
CA ASP A 127 21.09 3.27 -9.77
C ASP A 127 21.23 2.16 -10.82
N PHE A 128 20.33 1.17 -10.80
CA PHE A 128 20.29 0.09 -11.80
C PHE A 128 20.11 0.62 -13.22
N VAL A 129 19.20 1.58 -13.42
CA VAL A 129 18.97 2.21 -14.72
C VAL A 129 20.19 3.00 -15.19
N GLN A 130 20.82 3.78 -14.31
CA GLN A 130 22.02 4.55 -14.64
C GLN A 130 23.19 3.64 -15.04
N ASP A 131 23.40 2.56 -14.31
CA ASP A 131 24.42 1.55 -14.63
C ASP A 131 24.13 0.86 -15.97
N ALA A 132 22.85 0.56 -16.25
CA ALA A 132 22.42 -0.02 -17.52
C ALA A 132 22.69 0.92 -18.71
N VAL A 133 22.37 2.20 -18.59
CA VAL A 133 22.67 3.23 -19.60
C VAL A 133 24.18 3.32 -19.80
N ALA A 134 24.96 3.44 -18.72
CA ALA A 134 26.42 3.53 -18.79
C ALA A 134 27.06 2.29 -19.45
N ALA A 135 26.47 1.11 -19.23
CA ALA A 135 26.89 -0.15 -19.83
C ALA A 135 26.37 -0.38 -21.26
N GLN A 136 25.63 0.56 -21.86
CA GLN A 136 24.93 0.41 -23.15
C GLN A 136 24.04 -0.85 -23.18
N GLY A 137 23.34 -1.11 -22.07
CA GLY A 137 22.47 -2.26 -21.90
C GLY A 137 23.18 -3.62 -21.79
N ARG A 138 24.51 -3.64 -21.65
CA ARG A 138 25.28 -4.86 -21.39
C ARG A 138 25.51 -5.09 -19.90
N LEU A 139 24.42 -5.06 -19.12
CA LEU A 139 24.50 -5.42 -17.70
C LEU A 139 25.02 -6.85 -17.57
N ARG A 140 25.93 -7.07 -16.62
CA ARG A 140 26.38 -8.43 -16.29
C ARG A 140 25.26 -9.12 -15.54
N TRP A 141 24.66 -10.13 -16.16
CA TRP A 141 23.65 -10.99 -15.56
C TRP A 141 24.20 -11.70 -14.31
N SER A 142 23.87 -11.19 -13.13
CA SER A 142 24.14 -11.86 -11.84
C SER A 142 23.34 -11.20 -10.70
N ALA A 143 23.95 -10.32 -9.89
CA ALA A 143 23.36 -9.85 -8.63
C ALA A 143 22.55 -8.55 -8.77
N ASP A 144 22.84 -7.73 -9.79
CA ASP A 144 22.21 -6.42 -9.94
C ASP A 144 20.76 -6.55 -10.42
N VAL A 145 20.47 -7.54 -11.26
CA VAL A 145 19.11 -7.86 -11.73
C VAL A 145 18.26 -8.42 -10.58
N ASP A 146 18.79 -9.35 -9.78
CA ASP A 146 18.07 -9.88 -8.60
C ASP A 146 17.71 -8.75 -7.62
N ARG A 147 18.64 -7.82 -7.39
CA ARG A 147 18.40 -6.65 -6.52
C ARG A 147 17.36 -5.70 -7.11
N ALA A 148 17.40 -5.45 -8.42
CA ALA A 148 16.40 -4.64 -9.11
C ALA A 148 15.02 -5.32 -9.13
N GLU A 149 14.96 -6.64 -9.30
CA GLU A 149 13.74 -7.43 -9.23
C GLU A 149 13.07 -7.31 -7.87
N GLU A 150 13.83 -7.50 -6.78
CA GLU A 150 13.33 -7.37 -5.43
C GLU A 150 12.88 -5.92 -5.14
N ALA A 151 13.69 -4.92 -5.51
CA ALA A 151 13.32 -3.51 -5.36
C ALA A 151 12.05 -3.15 -6.15
N LEU A 152 11.89 -3.67 -7.36
CA LEU A 152 10.70 -3.44 -8.19
C LEU A 152 9.44 -4.07 -7.57
N LYS A 153 9.53 -5.29 -7.05
CA LYS A 153 8.42 -5.93 -6.34
C LYS A 153 8.01 -5.14 -5.10
N PHE A 154 8.99 -4.67 -4.32
CA PHE A 154 8.73 -3.82 -3.17
C PHE A 154 8.13 -2.47 -3.57
N LEU A 155 8.62 -1.81 -4.61
CA LEU A 155 8.06 -0.53 -5.07
C LEU A 155 6.59 -0.68 -5.48
N ILE A 156 6.27 -1.70 -6.28
CA ILE A 156 4.90 -2.01 -6.70
C ILE A 156 3.98 -2.20 -5.48
N HIS A 157 4.48 -2.87 -4.44
CA HIS A 157 3.73 -3.14 -3.22
C HIS A 157 3.57 -1.89 -2.34
N PHE A 158 4.67 -1.25 -1.94
CA PHE A 158 4.70 -0.14 -0.99
C PHE A 158 3.95 1.11 -1.48
N VAL A 159 3.94 1.37 -2.79
CA VAL A 159 3.09 2.44 -3.33
C VAL A 159 1.61 2.11 -3.11
N GLY A 160 1.21 0.83 -3.22
CA GLY A 160 -0.11 0.39 -2.79
C GLY A 160 -0.35 0.65 -1.30
N ASP A 161 0.56 0.22 -0.44
CA ASP A 161 0.45 0.37 1.02
C ASP A 161 0.23 1.82 1.44
N MET A 162 1.05 2.72 0.88
CA MET A 162 0.99 4.15 1.21
C MET A 162 -0.38 4.78 0.89
N HIS A 163 -1.17 4.18 -0.01
CA HIS A 163 -2.50 4.66 -0.36
C HIS A 163 -3.62 4.05 0.49
N GLN A 164 -3.31 3.14 1.41
CA GLN A 164 -4.23 2.63 2.43
C GLN A 164 -4.12 3.58 3.65
N PRO A 165 -5.20 4.28 4.09
CA PRO A 165 -5.09 5.29 5.15
C PRO A 165 -4.59 4.77 6.51
N LEU A 166 -5.04 3.59 6.93
CA LEU A 166 -4.63 2.92 8.16
C LEU A 166 -3.17 2.45 8.14
N HIS A 167 -2.52 2.38 6.98
CA HIS A 167 -1.07 2.19 6.87
C HIS A 167 -0.26 3.44 7.20
N LEU A 168 -0.93 4.59 7.31
CA LEU A 168 -0.31 5.88 7.61
C LEU A 168 -0.58 6.33 9.06
N THR A 169 -0.96 5.41 9.96
CA THR A 169 -1.13 5.68 11.39
C THR A 169 -0.57 4.55 12.24
N GLY A 170 -0.06 4.91 13.42
CA GLY A 170 0.42 3.96 14.42
C GLY A 170 -0.63 3.56 15.45
N ARG A 171 -1.81 4.20 15.45
CA ARG A 171 -2.87 3.94 16.43
C ARG A 171 -3.29 2.47 16.35
N ASP A 172 -3.25 1.78 17.48
CA ASP A 172 -3.78 0.42 17.63
C ASP A 172 -3.34 -0.54 16.51
N ARG A 173 -2.07 -0.44 16.12
CA ARG A 173 -1.45 -1.20 15.01
C ARG A 173 -2.17 -0.97 13.67
N GLY A 174 -2.51 0.28 13.37
CA GLY A 174 -3.22 0.66 12.15
C GLY A 174 -4.65 0.14 12.13
N GLY A 175 -5.35 0.04 13.26
CA GLY A 175 -6.73 -0.44 13.30
C GLY A 175 -6.88 -1.97 13.37
N ASN A 176 -5.78 -2.73 13.35
CA ASN A 176 -5.82 -4.17 13.62
C ASN A 176 -6.29 -4.44 15.06
N GLY A 177 -5.99 -3.51 15.95
CA GLY A 177 -6.43 -3.46 17.34
C GLY A 177 -7.93 -3.21 17.54
N ASP A 178 -8.65 -2.78 16.50
CA ASP A 178 -9.96 -2.18 16.67
C ASP A 178 -11.05 -3.07 16.07
N LYS A 179 -11.71 -3.84 16.93
CA LYS A 179 -12.82 -4.71 16.52
C LYS A 179 -14.05 -3.90 16.14
N VAL A 180 -14.65 -4.26 15.01
CA VAL A 180 -15.84 -3.61 14.45
C VAL A 180 -16.83 -4.67 13.98
N SER A 181 -18.10 -4.28 13.86
CA SER A 181 -19.12 -5.08 13.20
C SER A 181 -19.27 -4.65 11.74
N TRP A 182 -19.37 -5.63 10.85
CA TRP A 182 -19.58 -5.45 9.43
C TRP A 182 -20.61 -6.46 8.93
N ASP A 183 -21.77 -5.98 8.48
CA ASP A 183 -22.91 -6.83 8.09
C ASP A 183 -23.26 -7.84 9.21
N GLY A 184 -23.21 -7.37 10.46
CA GLY A 184 -23.47 -8.16 11.66
C GLY A 184 -22.36 -9.15 12.07
N ARG A 185 -21.24 -9.20 11.36
CA ARG A 185 -20.09 -10.08 11.67
C ARG A 185 -18.96 -9.29 12.30
N VAL A 186 -18.23 -9.91 13.22
CA VAL A 186 -17.07 -9.28 13.87
C VAL A 186 -15.87 -9.36 12.94
N THR A 187 -15.19 -8.23 12.74
CA THR A 187 -13.89 -8.10 12.06
C THR A 187 -13.06 -7.03 12.80
N ASN A 188 -11.96 -6.55 12.22
CA ASN A 188 -11.25 -5.36 12.69
C ASN A 188 -11.26 -4.25 11.61
N LEU A 189 -11.01 -3.01 12.04
CA LEU A 189 -11.06 -1.83 11.17
C LEU A 189 -10.07 -1.93 10.00
N HIS A 190 -8.88 -2.50 10.24
CA HIS A 190 -7.87 -2.68 9.19
C HIS A 190 -8.36 -3.61 8.08
N SER A 191 -8.77 -4.83 8.43
CA SER A 191 -9.29 -5.81 7.47
C SER A 191 -10.56 -5.35 6.75
N LEU A 192 -11.36 -4.48 7.39
CA LEU A 192 -12.48 -3.81 6.73
C LEU A 192 -12.00 -2.97 5.53
N TRP A 193 -10.97 -2.14 5.75
CA TRP A 193 -10.41 -1.28 4.72
C TRP A 193 -9.61 -2.05 3.66
N ASP A 194 -8.84 -3.05 4.06
CA ASP A 194 -7.98 -3.81 3.13
C ASP A 194 -8.78 -4.57 2.08
N GLY A 195 -9.92 -5.16 2.47
CA GLY A 195 -10.63 -6.11 1.62
C GLY A 195 -12.15 -5.95 1.59
N LEU A 196 -12.81 -5.79 2.74
CA LEU A 196 -14.29 -5.86 2.80
C LEU A 196 -14.97 -4.69 2.09
N LEU A 197 -14.42 -3.48 2.15
CA LEU A 197 -14.94 -2.33 1.39
C LEU A 197 -14.76 -2.54 -0.12
N ILE A 198 -13.64 -3.11 -0.57
CA ILE A 198 -13.42 -3.48 -1.98
C ILE A 198 -14.43 -4.55 -2.41
N ALA A 199 -14.63 -5.58 -1.58
CA ALA A 199 -15.61 -6.64 -1.84
C ALA A 199 -17.05 -6.07 -1.93
N LYS A 200 -17.40 -5.10 -1.06
CA LYS A 200 -18.69 -4.39 -1.16
C LYS A 200 -18.83 -3.66 -2.49
N ALA A 201 -17.82 -2.89 -2.89
CA ALA A 201 -17.84 -2.15 -4.16
C ALA A 201 -17.97 -3.10 -5.37
N LEU A 202 -17.28 -4.25 -5.34
CA LEU A 202 -17.41 -5.32 -6.33
C LEU A 202 -18.82 -5.92 -6.39
N ARG A 203 -19.44 -6.22 -5.24
CA ARG A 203 -20.84 -6.71 -5.19
C ARG A 203 -21.83 -5.69 -5.77
N GLY A 204 -21.53 -4.40 -5.63
CA GLY A 204 -22.32 -3.31 -6.17
C GLY A 204 -22.33 -3.24 -7.70
N ILE A 205 -21.41 -3.92 -8.39
CA ILE A 205 -21.37 -3.98 -9.86
C ILE A 205 -22.31 -5.08 -10.37
N PRO A 206 -23.43 -4.74 -11.03
CA PRO A 206 -24.34 -5.75 -11.55
C PRO A 206 -23.65 -6.64 -12.59
N ARG A 207 -23.92 -7.95 -12.58
CA ARG A 207 -23.44 -8.88 -13.62
C ARG A 207 -23.95 -8.54 -15.03
N SER A 208 -25.03 -7.77 -15.13
CA SER A 208 -25.58 -7.25 -16.38
C SER A 208 -25.06 -5.85 -16.72
N SER A 209 -24.09 -5.32 -15.97
CA SER A 209 -23.48 -4.02 -16.27
C SER A 209 -22.60 -4.08 -17.52
N ASN A 210 -22.36 -2.91 -18.10
CA ASN A 210 -21.45 -2.78 -19.24
C ASN A 210 -19.99 -3.16 -18.90
N TYR A 211 -19.65 -3.28 -17.61
CA TYR A 211 -18.31 -3.67 -17.14
C TYR A 211 -18.04 -5.17 -17.16
N SER A 212 -19.07 -5.99 -17.43
CA SER A 212 -18.89 -7.42 -17.70
C SER A 212 -18.43 -7.71 -19.14
N LEU A 213 -18.38 -6.67 -20.00
CA LEU A 213 -17.89 -6.74 -21.37
C LEU A 213 -16.64 -5.87 -21.53
N PRO A 214 -15.79 -6.15 -22.54
CA PRO A 214 -14.63 -5.32 -22.83
C PRO A 214 -15.02 -3.87 -23.15
N LEU A 215 -14.28 -2.91 -22.59
CA LEU A 215 -14.39 -1.50 -22.93
C LEU A 215 -13.81 -1.22 -24.33
N PRO A 216 -14.23 -0.15 -25.02
CA PRO A 216 -13.63 0.30 -26.27
C PRO A 216 -12.28 1.01 -26.03
N VAL A 217 -11.48 0.54 -25.06
CA VAL A 217 -10.20 1.10 -24.65
C VAL A 217 -9.17 -0.04 -24.60
N PRO A 218 -8.46 -0.31 -25.72
CA PRO A 218 -7.57 -1.47 -25.81
C PRO A 218 -6.47 -1.50 -24.75
N ALA A 219 -5.97 -0.34 -24.32
CA ALA A 219 -4.96 -0.23 -23.26
C ALA A 219 -5.45 -0.77 -21.91
N VAL A 220 -6.73 -0.52 -21.58
CA VAL A 220 -7.35 -1.07 -20.36
C VAL A 220 -7.42 -2.59 -20.47
N GLU A 221 -8.03 -3.09 -21.55
CA GLU A 221 -8.26 -4.54 -21.72
C GLU A 221 -6.96 -5.35 -21.86
N ALA A 222 -5.88 -4.76 -22.39
CA ALA A 222 -4.58 -5.41 -22.50
C ALA A 222 -3.91 -5.66 -21.13
N ALA A 223 -4.28 -4.90 -20.10
CA ALA A 223 -3.77 -5.09 -18.74
C ALA A 223 -4.62 -6.06 -17.91
N LEU A 224 -5.84 -6.38 -18.36
CA LEU A 224 -6.76 -7.27 -17.63
C LEU A 224 -6.40 -8.74 -17.87
N ARG A 225 -6.49 -9.54 -16.80
CA ARG A 225 -6.04 -10.95 -16.79
C ARG A 225 -7.17 -11.97 -16.67
N GLY A 226 -8.43 -11.52 -16.70
CA GLY A 226 -9.60 -12.35 -16.40
C GLY A 226 -9.86 -12.51 -14.90
N ALA A 227 -9.40 -11.56 -14.08
CA ALA A 227 -9.61 -11.59 -12.64
C ALA A 227 -11.05 -11.24 -12.26
N ILE A 228 -11.50 -11.68 -11.10
CA ILE A 228 -12.83 -11.42 -10.55
C ILE A 228 -13.15 -9.93 -10.43
N TYR A 229 -12.12 -9.11 -10.23
CA TYR A 229 -12.21 -7.67 -10.06
C TYR A 229 -11.98 -6.88 -11.36
N ASP A 230 -11.79 -7.53 -12.51
CA ASP A 230 -11.67 -6.84 -13.80
C ASP A 230 -12.86 -5.90 -14.10
N PRO A 231 -14.13 -6.26 -13.81
CA PRO A 231 -15.25 -5.32 -13.97
C PRO A 231 -15.11 -4.06 -13.11
N PHE A 232 -14.51 -4.18 -11.93
CA PHE A 232 -14.25 -3.04 -11.06
C PHE A 232 -13.18 -2.14 -11.65
N ILE A 233 -12.07 -2.68 -12.15
CA ILE A 233 -11.05 -1.90 -12.87
C ILE A 233 -11.64 -1.18 -14.07
N ARG A 234 -12.48 -1.85 -14.87
CA ARG A 234 -13.20 -1.21 -16.00
C ARG A 234 -14.05 -0.03 -15.53
N LYS A 235 -14.82 -0.19 -14.44
CA LYS A 235 -15.62 0.90 -13.85
C LYS A 235 -14.73 2.07 -13.43
N LEU A 236 -13.60 1.81 -12.75
CA LEU A 236 -12.66 2.83 -12.31
C LEU A 236 -12.08 3.62 -13.50
N MET A 237 -11.66 2.93 -14.57
CA MET A 237 -11.11 3.59 -15.74
C MET A 237 -12.16 4.36 -16.54
N TRP A 238 -13.37 3.83 -16.65
CA TRP A 238 -14.43 4.40 -17.49
C TRP A 238 -15.21 5.54 -16.83
N GLU A 239 -15.63 5.39 -15.57
CA GLU A 239 -16.40 6.39 -14.82
C GLU A 239 -15.53 7.25 -13.91
N GLY A 240 -14.44 6.69 -13.38
CA GLY A 240 -13.52 7.41 -12.50
C GLY A 240 -12.57 8.29 -13.28
N VAL A 241 -11.60 7.68 -13.97
CA VAL A 241 -10.58 8.38 -14.76
C VAL A 241 -11.17 9.01 -16.03
N GLY A 242 -12.16 8.37 -16.65
CA GLY A 242 -12.82 8.87 -17.87
C GLY A 242 -12.20 8.39 -19.18
N VAL A 243 -11.36 7.34 -19.16
CA VAL A 243 -10.64 6.89 -20.34
C VAL A 243 -11.60 6.34 -21.39
N GLY A 244 -11.56 6.91 -22.60
CA GLY A 244 -12.35 6.47 -23.76
C GLY A 244 -13.86 6.69 -23.64
N ASN A 245 -14.31 7.38 -22.59
CA ASN A 245 -15.71 7.70 -22.37
C ASN A 245 -16.09 9.00 -23.11
N ALA A 246 -17.31 9.05 -23.66
CA ALA A 246 -17.86 10.29 -24.22
C ALA A 246 -18.25 11.31 -23.14
N HIS A 247 -18.40 10.85 -21.90
CA HIS A 247 -18.67 11.68 -20.73
C HIS A 247 -17.42 11.82 -19.88
N LYS A 248 -17.29 12.99 -19.27
CA LYS A 248 -16.19 13.32 -18.39
C LYS A 248 -16.12 12.36 -17.20
N GLY A 249 -14.93 11.83 -16.92
CA GLY A 249 -14.67 11.03 -15.72
C GLY A 249 -14.83 11.85 -14.44
N ARG A 250 -15.09 11.18 -13.31
CA ARG A 250 -15.21 11.81 -11.99
C ARG A 250 -13.95 12.59 -11.59
N TRP A 251 -12.77 12.08 -11.96
CA TRP A 251 -11.48 12.64 -11.57
C TRP A 251 -10.66 13.13 -12.77
N GLU A 252 -11.26 13.23 -13.95
CA GLU A 252 -10.54 13.57 -15.19
C GLU A 252 -9.75 14.90 -15.08
N ASP A 253 -10.27 15.87 -14.33
CA ASP A 253 -9.58 17.16 -14.08
C ASP A 253 -8.44 17.05 -13.06
N ASP A 254 -8.50 16.08 -12.15
CA ASP A 254 -7.60 15.98 -11.01
C ASP A 254 -6.40 15.07 -11.33
N VAL A 255 -6.57 14.10 -12.24
CA VAL A 255 -5.58 13.04 -12.54
C VAL A 255 -4.22 13.60 -12.97
N GLU A 256 -4.18 14.71 -13.71
CA GLU A 256 -2.90 15.33 -14.09
C GLU A 256 -2.10 15.80 -12.87
N GLY A 257 -2.78 16.36 -11.85
CA GLY A 257 -2.15 16.84 -10.63
C GLY A 257 -1.84 15.76 -9.59
N TRP A 258 -2.23 14.51 -9.82
CA TRP A 258 -1.98 13.41 -8.88
C TRP A 258 -0.50 13.06 -8.73
N LEU A 259 0.31 13.41 -9.74
CA LEU A 259 1.76 13.21 -9.75
C LEU A 259 2.53 14.42 -9.23
N ASP A 260 1.86 15.54 -8.95
CA ASP A 260 2.53 16.78 -8.56
C ASP A 260 3.27 16.60 -7.23
N CYS A 261 4.50 17.12 -7.20
CA CYS A 261 5.32 17.24 -6.00
C CYS A 261 5.53 18.73 -5.65
N PRO A 262 5.47 19.10 -4.36
CA PRO A 262 5.73 20.47 -3.95
C PRO A 262 7.20 20.86 -4.19
N ASP A 263 7.46 22.06 -4.71
CA ASP A 263 8.81 22.57 -5.00
C ASP A 263 9.78 22.40 -3.82
N SER A 264 10.84 21.59 -3.98
CA SER A 264 11.89 21.37 -2.97
C SER A 264 12.64 22.66 -2.56
N SER A 265 12.60 23.70 -3.40
CA SER A 265 13.29 24.98 -3.20
C SER A 265 12.77 25.86 -2.04
N LYS A 266 11.57 25.58 -1.50
CA LYS A 266 11.01 26.35 -0.37
C LYS A 266 11.42 25.82 1.01
N SER A 267 12.15 24.71 1.08
CA SER A 267 12.58 24.08 2.34
C SER A 267 13.94 24.60 2.87
N GLN A 268 14.73 25.30 2.06
CA GLN A 268 16.11 25.71 2.42
C GLN A 268 16.33 27.20 2.74
N SER A 269 15.33 27.96 3.20
CA SER A 269 15.59 29.33 3.68
C SER A 269 16.04 29.36 5.15
N THR A 270 17.17 28.71 5.47
CA THR A 270 17.87 28.98 6.74
C THR A 270 18.92 30.07 6.48
N GLY A 271 18.70 31.25 7.08
CA GLY A 271 19.54 32.42 6.89
C GLY A 271 21.00 32.17 7.28
N TRP A 272 21.90 33.00 6.74
CA TRP A 272 23.37 32.96 6.89
C TRP A 272 23.94 32.74 8.31
N LEU A 273 23.14 32.90 9.36
CA LEU A 273 23.50 32.56 10.74
C LEU A 273 23.51 31.03 11.03
N ALA A 274 22.84 30.21 10.22
CA ALA A 274 22.84 28.75 10.35
C ALA A 274 24.16 28.09 9.90
N GLN A 275 24.86 28.69 8.93
CA GLN A 275 26.14 28.19 8.42
C GLN A 275 27.26 28.18 9.46
N LEU A 276 27.19 29.06 10.47
CA LEU A 276 28.14 29.06 11.59
C LEU A 276 27.80 28.00 12.67
N GLY A 277 26.56 27.52 12.71
CA GLY A 277 26.11 26.44 13.60
C GLY A 277 26.36 25.04 13.04
N GLN A 278 26.37 24.88 11.72
CA GLN A 278 26.60 23.59 11.04
C GLN A 278 27.95 22.95 11.44
N ALA A 279 29.03 23.74 11.52
CA ALA A 279 30.37 23.22 11.86
C ALA A 279 30.50 22.72 13.31
N VAL A 280 29.56 23.07 14.21
CA VAL A 280 29.52 22.59 15.61
C VAL A 280 28.54 21.43 15.78
N LEU A 281 27.52 21.35 14.93
CA LEU A 281 26.50 20.29 14.94
C LEU A 281 26.95 19.02 14.20
N ASP A 282 27.97 19.06 13.35
CA ASP A 282 28.58 17.85 12.74
C ASP A 282 29.24 16.88 13.75
N ILE A 283 29.27 17.22 15.05
CA ILE A 283 29.75 16.34 16.14
C ILE A 283 28.60 15.49 16.72
N PHE A 284 27.34 15.85 16.48
CA PHE A 284 26.15 15.13 16.95
C PHE A 284 25.20 14.88 15.77
N PRO A 285 24.90 13.61 15.40
CA PRO A 285 23.96 13.37 14.31
C PRO A 285 22.58 13.85 14.74
N LEU A 286 22.17 15.01 14.25
CA LEU A 286 20.79 15.46 14.35
C LEU A 286 19.95 14.56 13.43
N ARG A 287 18.94 13.94 14.05
CA ARG A 287 17.91 13.09 13.45
C ARG A 287 17.45 13.66 12.09
N GLN A 288 17.49 12.85 11.04
CA GLN A 288 17.02 13.27 9.72
C GLN A 288 15.57 13.74 9.80
N PRO A 289 15.22 14.91 9.22
CA PRO A 289 13.84 15.35 9.17
C PRO A 289 13.03 14.35 8.33
N ALA A 290 11.85 13.98 8.81
CA ALA A 290 10.90 13.08 8.13
C ALA A 290 10.50 13.49 6.70
N GLN A 291 10.89 14.68 6.25
CA GLN A 291 10.63 15.26 4.92
C GLN A 291 11.71 14.90 3.89
N ASP A 292 12.80 14.22 4.27
CA ASP A 292 13.94 13.89 3.39
C ASP A 292 13.64 12.73 2.41
N THR A 293 12.39 12.23 2.38
CA THR A 293 11.96 11.20 1.42
C THR A 293 11.57 11.79 0.07
N ASP A 294 11.24 13.09 0.03
CA ASP A 294 10.66 13.74 -1.13
C ASP A 294 11.71 14.46 -1.97
N ASP A 295 11.54 14.41 -3.29
CA ASP A 295 12.17 15.32 -4.25
C ASP A 295 11.15 15.86 -5.26
N ASP A 296 11.64 16.51 -6.32
CA ASP A 296 10.82 17.14 -7.35
C ASP A 296 9.99 16.15 -8.20
N THR A 297 10.29 14.84 -8.12
CA THR A 297 9.71 13.78 -8.94
C THR A 297 9.08 12.63 -8.15
N LEU A 298 9.59 12.33 -6.96
CA LEU A 298 9.11 11.30 -6.06
C LEU A 298 8.88 11.93 -4.68
N CYS A 299 7.62 12.10 -4.29
CA CYS A 299 7.25 12.76 -3.03
C CYS A 299 6.26 11.95 -2.17
N PRO A 300 6.65 10.75 -1.69
CA PRO A 300 5.79 9.88 -0.90
C PRO A 300 5.26 10.56 0.36
N TYR A 301 6.02 11.45 1.01
CA TYR A 301 5.53 12.18 2.18
C TYR A 301 4.41 13.15 1.81
N ALA A 302 4.62 14.01 0.81
CA ALA A 302 3.60 14.94 0.32
C ALA A 302 2.32 14.22 -0.13
N TRP A 303 2.47 13.08 -0.80
CA TRP A 303 1.36 12.24 -1.25
C TRP A 303 0.61 11.55 -0.10
N ALA A 304 1.32 11.17 0.97
CA ALA A 304 0.76 10.49 2.14
C ALA A 304 0.00 11.44 3.07
N VAL A 305 0.41 12.71 3.20
CA VAL A 305 -0.23 13.70 4.09
C VAL A 305 -1.77 13.79 3.93
N PRO A 306 -2.34 14.01 2.73
CA PRO A 306 -3.79 14.09 2.58
C PRO A 306 -4.48 12.74 2.82
N ILE A 307 -3.80 11.61 2.58
CA ILE A 307 -4.34 10.26 2.81
C ILE A 307 -4.40 9.97 4.31
N HIS A 308 -3.34 10.30 5.05
CA HIS A 308 -3.30 10.20 6.51
C HIS A 308 -4.42 11.03 7.14
N LYS A 309 -4.69 12.23 6.61
CA LYS A 309 -5.76 13.11 7.11
C LYS A 309 -7.15 12.42 7.12
N LEU A 310 -7.39 11.49 6.20
CA LEU A 310 -8.63 10.70 6.15
C LEU A 310 -8.85 9.91 7.45
N ASN A 311 -7.78 9.56 8.18
CA ASN A 311 -7.88 8.89 9.47
C ASN A 311 -8.73 9.65 10.48
N CYS A 312 -8.60 10.98 10.53
CA CYS A 312 -9.42 11.82 11.40
C CYS A 312 -10.74 12.26 10.79
N ASP A 313 -10.81 12.35 9.46
CA ASP A 313 -11.99 12.89 8.79
C ASP A 313 -13.11 11.85 8.62
N LEU A 314 -12.76 10.57 8.49
CA LEU A 314 -13.72 9.52 8.16
C LEU A 314 -13.31 8.11 8.60
N VAL A 315 -12.06 7.70 8.37
CA VAL A 315 -11.65 6.27 8.48
C VAL A 315 -11.86 5.76 9.90
N TRP A 316 -11.56 6.57 10.92
CA TRP A 316 -11.81 6.27 12.32
C TRP A 316 -13.07 7.02 12.81
N PRO A 317 -14.22 6.34 12.98
CA PRO A 317 -15.39 6.94 13.61
C PRO A 317 -15.10 7.36 15.05
N LYS A 318 -15.57 8.54 15.45
CA LYS A 318 -15.46 9.03 16.85
C LYS A 318 -16.21 8.14 17.83
N GLU A 319 -17.28 7.53 17.36
CA GLU A 319 -18.14 6.62 18.11
C GLU A 319 -17.36 5.42 18.67
N MET A 320 -16.23 5.04 18.05
CA MET A 320 -15.38 3.96 18.57
C MET A 320 -14.76 4.28 19.93
N ASP A 321 -14.52 5.57 20.21
CA ASP A 321 -13.94 6.05 21.47
C ASP A 321 -15.00 6.40 22.52
N GLU A 322 -16.28 6.37 22.15
CA GLU A 322 -17.41 6.77 23.00
C GLU A 322 -18.16 5.55 23.56
N PRO A 323 -18.75 5.62 24.77
CA PRO A 323 -19.64 4.58 25.27
C PRO A 323 -20.83 4.34 24.32
N PRO A 324 -21.22 3.07 24.03
CA PRO A 324 -20.79 1.84 24.71
C PRO A 324 -19.49 1.19 24.16
N TYR A 325 -18.87 1.74 23.12
CA TYR A 325 -17.79 1.08 22.37
C TYR A 325 -16.39 1.34 22.94
N GLY A 326 -16.14 2.52 23.52
CA GLY A 326 -14.84 2.97 24.05
C GLY A 326 -14.23 2.16 25.22
N HIS A 327 -14.73 0.96 25.48
CA HIS A 327 -14.23 0.02 26.50
C HIS A 327 -13.92 -1.38 25.96
N ALA A 328 -14.07 -1.64 24.66
CA ALA A 328 -13.68 -2.90 24.04
C ALA A 328 -12.15 -2.98 23.91
N ALA A 329 -11.46 -2.98 25.05
CA ALA A 329 -10.03 -3.23 25.11
C ALA A 329 -9.76 -4.67 24.65
N TYR A 330 -8.76 -4.79 23.80
CA TYR A 330 -8.18 -6.02 23.27
C TYR A 330 -7.97 -7.06 24.38
N ASP A 331 -8.77 -8.13 24.40
CA ASP A 331 -8.36 -9.36 25.09
C ASP A 331 -7.46 -10.13 24.11
N ASP A 332 -6.20 -10.32 24.50
CA ASP A 332 -5.07 -10.93 23.74
C ASP A 332 -5.32 -12.41 23.33
N PHE A 333 -6.54 -12.91 23.51
CA PHE A 333 -6.91 -14.33 23.40
C PHE A 333 -7.85 -14.68 22.24
N ASP A 334 -8.46 -13.70 21.56
CA ASP A 334 -9.28 -14.01 20.39
C ASP A 334 -8.39 -14.25 19.19
N HIS A 335 -8.46 -15.49 18.68
CA HIS A 335 -7.68 -15.97 17.55
C HIS A 335 -7.70 -14.96 16.41
N ASP A 336 -6.49 -14.63 15.96
CA ASP A 336 -6.23 -14.03 14.65
C ASP A 336 -7.18 -14.69 13.65
N HIS A 337 -8.09 -13.91 13.03
CA HIS A 337 -8.82 -14.43 11.88
C HIS A 337 -7.76 -14.85 10.88
N ASP A 338 -7.78 -16.14 10.56
CA ASP A 338 -6.79 -16.86 9.76
C ASP A 338 -6.26 -15.96 8.65
N GLU A 339 -5.01 -15.55 8.79
CA GLU A 339 -4.33 -14.77 7.78
C GLU A 339 -4.39 -15.54 6.47
N PHE A 340 -5.00 -14.91 5.46
CA PHE A 340 -5.24 -15.53 4.17
C PHE A 340 -3.90 -15.93 3.52
N GLU A 341 -3.51 -17.20 3.67
CA GLU A 341 -2.26 -17.73 3.13
C GLU A 341 -2.46 -18.11 1.66
N CYS A 342 -2.36 -17.13 0.77
CA CYS A 342 -2.39 -17.38 -0.67
C CYS A 342 -1.21 -18.25 -1.11
N ARG A 343 -1.52 -19.44 -1.66
CA ARG A 343 -0.51 -20.37 -2.19
C ARG A 343 -0.33 -20.30 -3.71
N GLY A 344 -1.21 -19.58 -4.41
CA GLY A 344 -1.24 -19.47 -5.87
C GLY A 344 -0.65 -18.20 -6.47
N THR A 345 -0.82 -18.04 -7.78
CA THR A 345 -0.50 -16.82 -8.56
C THR A 345 -1.72 -15.90 -8.75
N SER A 346 -2.89 -16.27 -8.23
CA SER A 346 -4.13 -15.49 -8.31
C SER A 346 -4.65 -15.14 -6.92
N CYS A 347 -3.81 -14.50 -6.12
CA CYS A 347 -4.12 -14.24 -4.72
C CYS A 347 -5.33 -13.34 -4.54
N GLY A 348 -5.45 -12.28 -5.34
CA GLY A 348 -6.62 -11.42 -5.29
C GLY A 348 -7.92 -12.12 -5.67
N ASP A 349 -7.89 -13.10 -6.58
CA ASP A 349 -9.09 -13.88 -6.92
C ASP A 349 -9.51 -14.82 -5.80
N GLU A 350 -8.53 -15.50 -5.17
CA GLU A 350 -8.79 -16.42 -4.07
C GLU A 350 -9.33 -15.66 -2.85
N GLU A 351 -8.69 -14.54 -2.48
CA GLU A 351 -9.16 -13.64 -1.42
C GLU A 351 -10.58 -13.11 -1.71
N MET A 352 -10.81 -12.55 -2.90
CA MET A 352 -12.13 -12.00 -3.22
C MET A 352 -13.19 -13.09 -3.32
N ARG A 353 -12.87 -14.32 -3.72
CA ARG A 353 -13.81 -15.44 -3.64
C ARG A 353 -14.24 -15.71 -2.22
N GLU A 354 -13.30 -15.70 -1.28
CA GLU A 354 -13.58 -15.89 0.15
C GLU A 354 -14.39 -14.72 0.72
N LEU A 355 -13.99 -13.48 0.47
CA LEU A 355 -14.72 -12.30 0.97
C LEU A 355 -16.12 -12.16 0.35
N LEU A 356 -16.30 -12.59 -0.91
CA LEU A 356 -17.58 -12.49 -1.60
C LEU A 356 -18.52 -13.66 -1.29
N TRP A 357 -17.99 -14.88 -1.18
CA TRP A 357 -18.74 -16.14 -1.17
C TRP A 357 -18.29 -17.18 -0.14
N GLY A 358 -17.22 -16.95 0.62
CA GLY A 358 -16.72 -17.87 1.64
C GLY A 358 -17.70 -18.02 2.81
N ASP A 359 -18.17 -19.25 3.06
CA ASP A 359 -19.06 -19.70 4.15
C ASP A 359 -20.09 -18.69 4.72
N PHE A 360 -20.62 -17.81 3.86
CA PHE A 360 -21.76 -16.94 4.16
C PHE A 360 -23.08 -17.73 4.27
N GLU A 361 -23.11 -18.98 3.80
CA GLU A 361 -24.31 -19.84 3.78
C GLU A 361 -24.40 -20.84 4.94
N ALA A 362 -23.31 -21.08 5.70
CA ALA A 362 -23.27 -22.14 6.72
C ALA A 362 -23.83 -21.71 8.09
N GLU A 363 -23.80 -20.42 8.40
CA GLU A 363 -24.29 -19.87 9.66
C GLU A 363 -25.43 -18.90 9.37
N GLY A 364 -26.62 -19.16 9.92
CA GLY A 364 -27.79 -18.26 9.78
C GLY A 364 -27.49 -16.82 10.23
N ARG A 365 -28.47 -15.92 10.08
CA ARG A 365 -28.33 -14.47 10.34
C ARG A 365 -27.34 -14.16 11.48
N PRO A 366 -26.29 -13.36 11.23
CA PRO A 366 -25.24 -13.08 12.20
C PRO A 366 -25.83 -12.66 13.54
N ARG A 367 -25.25 -13.18 14.63
CA ARG A 367 -25.66 -12.81 15.99
C ARG A 367 -25.36 -11.34 16.22
N ARG A 368 -26.29 -10.62 16.86
CA ARG A 368 -26.05 -9.27 17.36
C ARG A 368 -24.78 -9.30 18.23
N ASN A 369 -23.81 -8.46 17.89
CA ASN A 369 -22.59 -8.26 18.65
C ASN A 369 -22.57 -6.84 19.24
N ASP A 370 -21.60 -6.57 20.12
CA ASP A 370 -21.51 -5.32 20.88
C ASP A 370 -20.52 -4.32 20.24
N TYR A 371 -19.99 -4.61 19.05
CA TYR A 371 -19.06 -3.72 18.33
C TYR A 371 -19.81 -2.71 17.45
N LEU A 372 -19.14 -1.62 17.10
CA LEU A 372 -19.71 -0.59 16.25
C LEU A 372 -19.97 -1.14 14.84
N GLU A 373 -21.22 -1.08 14.36
CA GLU A 373 -21.59 -1.51 13.01
C GLU A 373 -21.22 -0.45 11.98
N LEU A 374 -20.42 -0.84 11.00
CA LEU A 374 -19.87 0.04 9.98
C LEU A 374 -20.50 -0.17 8.60
N ASP A 375 -21.26 -1.25 8.35
CA ASP A 375 -22.06 -1.37 7.13
C ASP A 375 -23.37 -0.56 7.25
N THR A 376 -23.21 0.75 7.43
CA THR A 376 -24.28 1.72 7.60
C THR A 376 -24.26 2.76 6.48
N PRO A 377 -25.41 3.40 6.18
CA PRO A 377 -25.45 4.54 5.25
C PRO A 377 -24.49 5.67 5.65
N GLU A 378 -24.28 5.87 6.95
CA GLU A 378 -23.48 6.95 7.51
C GLU A 378 -21.97 6.72 7.32
N TYR A 379 -21.50 5.47 7.45
CA TYR A 379 -20.08 5.12 7.28
C TYR A 379 -19.80 4.54 5.89
N ALA A 380 -20.19 3.27 5.64
CA ALA A 380 -19.96 2.61 4.36
C ALA A 380 -20.65 3.32 3.19
N GLY A 381 -21.88 3.80 3.40
CA GLY A 381 -22.62 4.55 2.38
C GLY A 381 -21.96 5.88 2.02
N ARG A 382 -21.31 6.55 2.98
CA ARG A 382 -20.51 7.76 2.71
C ARG A 382 -19.27 7.43 1.89
N ILE A 383 -18.51 6.40 2.28
CA ILE A 383 -17.34 5.91 1.55
C ILE A 383 -17.70 5.57 0.10
N GLU A 384 -18.79 4.81 -0.10
CA GLU A 384 -19.29 4.43 -1.42
C GLU A 384 -19.73 5.65 -2.25
N LYS A 385 -20.45 6.59 -1.64
CA LYS A 385 -20.92 7.80 -2.33
C LYS A 385 -19.77 8.70 -2.78
N GLU A 386 -18.72 8.81 -1.96
CA GLU A 386 -17.52 9.60 -2.24
C GLU A 386 -16.52 8.87 -3.15
N TRP A 387 -16.75 7.58 -3.47
CA TRP A 387 -15.82 6.73 -4.22
C TRP A 387 -14.42 6.70 -3.58
N LEU A 388 -14.37 6.70 -2.25
CA LEU A 388 -13.11 6.94 -1.55
C LEU A 388 -12.12 5.79 -1.75
N VAL A 389 -12.57 4.54 -1.63
CA VAL A 389 -11.72 3.35 -1.86
C VAL A 389 -11.32 3.28 -3.33
N GLU A 390 -12.26 3.50 -4.26
CA GLU A 390 -11.94 3.55 -5.69
C GLU A 390 -10.91 4.62 -6.02
N HIS A 391 -11.04 5.81 -5.42
CA HIS A 391 -10.12 6.93 -5.62
C HIS A 391 -8.71 6.58 -5.12
N LEU A 392 -8.57 6.02 -3.92
CA LEU A 392 -7.27 5.68 -3.35
C LEU A 392 -6.56 4.57 -4.15
N LEU A 393 -7.29 3.56 -4.62
CA LEU A 393 -6.74 2.51 -5.49
C LEU A 393 -6.29 3.08 -6.85
N ALA A 394 -7.10 3.95 -7.47
CA ALA A 394 -6.75 4.61 -8.73
C ALA A 394 -5.55 5.55 -8.57
N LEU A 395 -5.52 6.33 -7.48
CA LEU A 395 -4.45 7.25 -7.14
C LEU A 395 -3.13 6.51 -6.95
N GLY A 396 -3.14 5.40 -6.21
CA GLY A 396 -1.96 4.53 -6.05
C GLY A 396 -1.46 3.95 -7.36
N GLY A 397 -2.36 3.47 -8.22
CA GLY A 397 -1.99 2.91 -9.52
C GLY A 397 -1.38 3.95 -10.47
N ILE A 398 -2.01 5.13 -10.58
CA ILE A 398 -1.52 6.21 -11.44
C ILE A 398 -0.18 6.76 -10.94
N ARG A 399 0.00 6.95 -9.62
CA ARG A 399 1.29 7.35 -9.04
C ARG A 399 2.37 6.31 -9.27
N LEU A 400 2.07 5.03 -9.08
CA LEU A 400 3.00 3.95 -9.38
C LEU A 400 3.42 3.96 -10.86
N ALA A 401 2.49 4.15 -11.79
CA ALA A 401 2.81 4.29 -13.21
C ALA A 401 3.71 5.50 -13.50
N GLY A 402 3.41 6.66 -12.89
CA GLY A 402 4.21 7.87 -13.03
C GLY A 402 5.65 7.66 -12.57
N VAL A 403 5.84 7.06 -11.39
CA VAL A 403 7.16 6.74 -10.84
C VAL A 403 7.90 5.74 -11.74
N LEU A 404 7.27 4.64 -12.14
CA LEU A 404 7.89 3.63 -13.02
C LEU A 404 8.25 4.21 -14.39
N ASN A 405 7.37 5.01 -14.99
CA ASN A 405 7.68 5.70 -16.25
C ASN A 405 8.87 6.64 -16.10
N GLY A 406 8.95 7.39 -14.98
CA GLY A 406 10.06 8.30 -14.68
C GLY A 406 11.39 7.58 -14.52
N ILE A 407 11.45 6.54 -13.67
CA ILE A 407 12.68 5.77 -13.40
C ILE A 407 13.25 5.17 -14.69
N PHE A 408 12.40 4.59 -15.54
CA PHE A 408 12.83 3.83 -16.71
C PHE A 408 12.91 4.65 -18.02
N ALA A 409 12.47 5.91 -18.02
CA ALA A 409 12.55 6.80 -19.18
C ALA A 409 13.97 6.88 -19.82
N PRO A 410 15.07 6.98 -19.05
CA PRO A 410 16.42 7.07 -19.63
C PRO A 410 16.81 5.89 -20.54
N LEU A 411 16.29 4.68 -20.27
CA LEU A 411 16.56 3.49 -21.09
C LEU A 411 15.79 3.49 -22.41
N ILE A 412 14.71 4.28 -22.50
CA ILE A 412 13.89 4.40 -23.70
C ILE A 412 14.47 5.46 -24.63
N GLU A 413 14.98 6.56 -24.06
CA GLU A 413 15.59 7.65 -24.82
C GLU A 413 16.93 7.25 -25.43
N ASP A 414 17.69 6.35 -24.78
CA ASP A 414 18.92 5.80 -25.34
C ASP A 414 18.63 4.59 -26.26
N SER A 415 18.47 4.88 -27.55
CA SER A 415 18.26 3.86 -28.61
C SER A 415 19.36 2.78 -28.72
N ALA A 416 20.47 2.90 -27.97
CA ALA A 416 21.52 1.89 -27.91
C ALA A 416 21.23 0.76 -26.89
N VAL A 417 20.27 0.94 -25.98
CA VAL A 417 19.90 -0.06 -24.97
C VAL A 417 18.83 -1.00 -25.56
N PRO A 418 19.05 -2.33 -25.59
CA PRO A 418 18.04 -3.26 -26.07
C PRO A 418 16.81 -3.27 -25.14
N ALA A 419 15.62 -3.44 -25.72
CA ALA A 419 14.34 -3.50 -25.00
C ALA A 419 14.17 -4.76 -24.10
N LYS A 420 15.19 -5.62 -24.06
CA LYS A 420 15.30 -6.79 -23.19
C LYS A 420 16.73 -6.85 -22.67
N PHE A 421 16.88 -6.96 -21.36
CA PHE A 421 18.16 -7.16 -20.68
C PHE A 421 18.61 -8.61 -20.74
#